data_AF-A0A5D0JPJ6-F1
#
_entry.id   AF-A0A5D0JPJ6-F1
#
_cell.length_a   1.000
_cell.length_b   1.000
_cell.length_c   1.000
_cell.angle_alpha   90.00
_cell.angle_beta   90.00
_cell.angle_gamma   90.00
#
_symmetry.space_group_name_H-M   'P 1'
#
loop_
_entity.id
_entity.type
_entity.pdbx_description
1 polymer ?
#
loop_
_entity_poly.entity_id
_entity_poly.type
_entity_poly.pdbx_seq_one_letter_code
_entity_poly.pdbx_strand_id
1 'polypeptide(L)'
;GHLENDADVGEDKITKKARLEQIEPMEVVQRYTVDFHNVLSTLNFLPPSIEPTATGHIIEQIELISKIIENGFAYVVNGSVYFDVHKFDESNEYGKLSKRKLEDLIHNTRELDGQTDKKNPQDFALWKKAEPQHIMRWPS
;
A
#
# COMPACT_ATOMS: atom_id res chain seq x y z
N GLY A 1 5.80 0.04 4.80
CA GLY A 1 4.88 -0.95 5.40
C GLY A 1 3.46 -0.59 5.03
N HIS A 2 2.51 -1.54 5.06
CA HIS A 2 1.10 -1.22 4.81
C HIS A 2 0.43 -0.63 6.06
N LEU A 3 -0.39 0.41 5.88
CA LEU A 3 -1.07 1.12 6.97
C LEU A 3 -2.32 0.35 7.41
N GLU A 4 -2.15 -0.74 8.15
CA GLU A 4 -3.27 -1.61 8.55
C GLU A 4 -3.88 -1.31 9.95
N ASN A 5 -3.46 -0.26 10.69
CA ASN A 5 -4.02 -0.02 12.03
C ASN A 5 -4.52 1.42 12.30
N ASP A 6 -5.53 1.47 13.16
CA ASP A 6 -6.38 2.63 13.48
C ASP A 6 -5.71 3.73 14.32
N ALA A 7 -4.50 3.50 14.82
CA ALA A 7 -3.79 4.41 15.72
C ALA A 7 -2.55 5.10 15.11
N ASP A 8 -2.23 4.87 13.84
CA ASP A 8 -1.10 5.54 13.19
C ASP A 8 -1.55 6.81 12.47
N VAL A 9 -0.95 7.92 12.90
CA VAL A 9 -1.11 9.32 12.47
C VAL A 9 -0.55 9.53 11.04
N GLY A 10 -0.84 8.62 10.11
CA GLY A 10 -0.35 8.66 8.73
C GLY A 10 1.14 8.38 8.54
N GLU A 11 1.92 8.24 9.63
CA GLU A 11 3.35 7.94 9.57
C GLU A 11 3.59 6.45 9.27
N ASP A 12 4.52 6.16 8.35
CA ASP A 12 4.95 4.79 8.04
C ASP A 12 5.55 4.10 9.29
N LYS A 13 4.99 2.95 9.67
CA LYS A 13 5.37 2.19 10.88
C LYS A 13 6.85 1.83 10.94
N ILE A 14 7.45 1.52 9.79
CA ILE A 14 8.87 1.12 9.73
C ILE A 14 9.72 2.35 10.03
N THR A 15 9.40 3.49 9.41
CA THR A 15 10.10 4.77 9.61
C THR A 15 9.97 5.25 11.06
N LYS A 16 8.77 5.18 11.64
CA LYS A 16 8.52 5.52 13.04
C LYS A 16 9.36 4.66 13.98
N LYS A 17 9.41 3.35 13.73
CA LYS A 17 10.16 2.40 14.55
C LYS A 17 11.67 2.59 14.42
N ALA A 18 12.16 2.76 13.20
CA ALA A 18 13.56 3.06 12.89
C ALA A 18 14.05 4.30 13.65
N ARG A 19 13.26 5.38 13.63
CA ARG A 19 13.57 6.61 14.37
C ARG A 19 13.59 6.40 15.89
N LEU A 20 12.62 5.67 16.43
CA LEU A 20 12.56 5.39 17.88
C LEU A 20 13.72 4.53 18.36
N GLU A 21 14.13 3.56 17.55
CA GLU A 21 15.21 2.61 17.88
C GLU A 21 16.59 3.06 17.40
N GLN A 22 16.69 4.20 16.71
CA GLN A 22 17.92 4.75 16.14
C GLN A 22 18.66 3.76 15.23
N ILE A 23 17.91 3.04 14.41
CA ILE A 23 18.42 2.08 13.42
C ILE A 23 17.86 2.37 12.04
N GLU A 24 18.44 1.78 11.02
CA GLU A 24 17.95 1.94 9.64
C GLU A 24 16.61 1.21 9.42
N PRO A 25 15.68 1.74 8.60
CA PRO A 25 14.40 1.09 8.30
C PRO A 25 14.55 -0.35 7.81
N MET A 26 15.56 -0.63 6.99
CA MET A 26 15.80 -1.98 6.49
C MET A 26 16.29 -2.93 7.58
N GLU A 27 16.94 -2.42 8.63
CA GLU A 27 17.30 -3.23 9.79
C GLU A 27 16.04 -3.61 10.59
N VAL A 28 15.09 -2.68 10.76
CA VAL A 28 13.78 -2.97 11.38
C VAL A 28 13.08 -4.08 10.61
N VAL A 29 13.01 -3.95 9.28
CA VAL A 29 12.39 -4.96 8.41
C VAL A 29 13.07 -6.31 8.57
N GLN A 30 14.40 -6.35 8.44
CA GLN A 30 15.15 -7.61 8.51
C GLN A 30 14.96 -8.32 9.85
N ARG A 31 14.99 -7.57 10.96
CA ARG A 31 14.78 -8.11 12.31
C ARG A 31 13.42 -8.78 12.42
N TYR A 32 12.36 -8.08 12.03
CA TYR A 32 11.00 -8.61 12.10
C TYR A 32 10.75 -9.77 11.13
N THR A 33 11.38 -9.78 9.96
CA THR A 33 11.33 -10.90 9.02
C THR A 33 11.96 -12.15 9.63
N VAL A 34 13.17 -12.04 10.20
CA VAL A 34 13.86 -13.18 10.85
C VAL A 34 13.07 -13.69 12.05
N ASP A 35 12.56 -12.78 12.89
CA ASP A 35 11.75 -13.16 14.05
C ASP A 35 10.46 -13.89 13.65
N PHE A 36 9.79 -13.42 12.59
CA PHE A 36 8.61 -14.09 12.03
C PHE A 36 8.92 -15.53 11.59
N HIS A 37 10.02 -15.75 10.86
CA HIS A 37 10.43 -17.08 10.43
C HIS A 37 10.82 -17.99 11.59
N ASN A 38 11.48 -17.45 12.62
CA ASN A 38 11.80 -18.19 13.84
C ASN A 38 10.53 -18.68 14.55
N VAL A 39 9.51 -17.82 14.67
CA VAL A 39 8.21 -18.21 15.26
C VAL A 39 7.53 -19.30 14.43
N LEU A 40 7.45 -19.13 13.11
CA LEU A 40 6.86 -20.15 12.23
C LEU A 40 7.58 -21.49 12.32
N SER A 41 8.92 -21.47 12.41
CA SER A 41 9.73 -22.68 12.59
C SER A 41 9.40 -23.39 13.90
N THR A 42 9.21 -22.66 15.01
CA THR A 42 8.82 -23.27 16.29
C THR A 42 7.44 -23.94 16.23
N LEU A 43 6.57 -23.47 15.33
CA LEU A 43 5.25 -24.04 15.05
C LEU A 43 5.27 -25.11 13.95
N ASN A 44 6.45 -25.54 13.49
CA ASN A 44 6.65 -26.53 12.42
C ASN A 44 5.99 -26.17 11.09
N PHE A 45 5.87 -24.89 10.76
CA PHE A 45 5.46 -24.47 9.43
C PHE A 45 6.55 -24.78 8.42
N LEU A 46 6.16 -25.29 7.25
CA LEU A 46 7.08 -25.45 6.13
C LEU A 46 7.40 -24.07 5.55
N PRO A 47 8.68 -23.77 5.25
CA PRO A 47 9.03 -22.54 4.57
C PRO A 47 8.45 -22.54 3.14
N PRO A 48 8.02 -21.38 2.62
CA PRO A 48 7.61 -21.27 1.23
C PRO A 48 8.79 -21.51 0.29
N SER A 49 8.53 -22.03 -0.91
CA SER A 49 9.58 -22.19 -1.93
C SER A 49 10.09 -20.84 -2.47
N ILE A 50 9.25 -19.81 -2.44
CA ILE A 50 9.55 -18.44 -2.89
C ILE A 50 8.81 -17.47 -1.96
N GLU A 51 9.51 -16.46 -1.46
CA GLU A 51 8.95 -15.40 -0.62
C GLU A 51 9.31 -14.02 -1.23
N PRO A 52 8.50 -13.52 -2.18
CA PRO A 52 8.79 -12.27 -2.86
C PRO A 52 8.60 -11.08 -1.92
N THR A 53 9.55 -10.15 -1.91
CA THR A 53 9.42 -8.89 -1.17
C THR A 53 8.81 -7.81 -2.06
N ALA A 54 8.00 -6.92 -1.49
CA ALA A 54 7.46 -5.77 -2.21
C ALA A 54 8.57 -4.86 -2.76
N THR A 55 9.66 -4.68 -2.01
CA THR A 55 10.82 -3.89 -2.44
C THR A 55 11.61 -4.57 -3.57
N GLY A 56 11.54 -5.89 -3.70
CA GLY A 56 12.16 -6.65 -4.78
C GLY A 56 11.39 -6.64 -6.09
N HIS A 57 10.14 -6.17 -6.10
CA HIS A 57 9.23 -6.21 -7.26
C HIS A 57 8.68 -4.83 -7.64
N ILE A 58 9.48 -3.78 -7.42
CA ILE A 58 9.05 -2.40 -7.66
C ILE A 58 8.85 -2.13 -9.16
N ILE A 59 9.68 -2.74 -10.01
CA ILE A 59 9.59 -2.56 -11.47
C ILE A 59 8.25 -3.11 -11.96
N GLU A 60 7.89 -4.31 -11.54
CA GLU A 60 6.64 -4.98 -11.90
C GLU A 60 5.42 -4.22 -11.36
N GLN A 61 5.52 -3.62 -10.17
CA GLN A 61 4.49 -2.75 -9.63
C GLN A 61 4.29 -1.51 -10.51
N ILE A 62 5.36 -0.83 -10.91
CA ILE A 62 5.31 0.35 -11.80
C ILE A 62 4.72 -0.03 -13.17
N GLU A 63 5.12 -1.16 -13.73
CA GLU A 63 4.59 -1.66 -15.00
C GLU A 63 3.08 -1.96 -14.92
N LEU A 64 2.64 -2.60 -13.84
CA LEU A 64 1.21 -2.87 -13.62
C LEU A 64 0.42 -1.57 -13.50
N ILE A 65 0.93 -0.60 -12.74
CA ILE A 65 0.27 0.70 -12.56
C ILE A 65 0.17 1.45 -13.89
N SER A 66 1.23 1.41 -14.70
CA SER A 66 1.23 1.99 -16.05
C SER A 66 0.11 1.42 -16.91
N LYS A 67 -0.07 0.09 -16.92
CA LYS A 67 -1.18 -0.58 -17.62
C LYS A 67 -2.55 -0.18 -17.09
N ILE A 68 -2.70 0.01 -15.78
CA ILE A 68 -3.97 0.46 -15.19
C ILE A 68 -4.30 1.89 -15.66
N ILE A 69 -3.31 2.78 -15.73
CA ILE A 69 -3.47 4.14 -16.28
C ILE A 69 -3.84 4.09 -17.76
N GLU A 70 -3.13 3.29 -18.57
CA GLU A 70 -3.40 3.12 -20.00
C GLU A 70 -4.83 2.62 -20.28
N ASN A 71 -5.34 1.74 -19.42
CA ASN A 71 -6.72 1.24 -19.48
C ASN A 71 -7.77 2.22 -18.95
N GLY A 72 -7.36 3.40 -18.45
CA GLY A 72 -8.26 4.45 -17.98
C GLY A 72 -8.86 4.20 -16.59
N PHE A 73 -8.31 3.27 -15.81
CA PHE A 73 -8.78 2.93 -14.46
C PHE A 73 -7.98 3.60 -13.34
N ALA A 74 -7.02 4.45 -13.70
CA ALA A 74 -6.24 5.23 -12.74
C ALA A 74 -6.04 6.67 -13.23
N TYR A 75 -5.75 7.56 -12.28
CA TYR A 75 -5.45 8.96 -12.56
C TYR A 75 -4.29 9.46 -11.69
N VAL A 76 -3.61 10.49 -12.20
CA VAL A 76 -2.50 11.15 -11.52
C VAL A 76 -2.97 12.48 -10.93
N VAL A 77 -2.61 12.75 -9.69
CA VAL A 77 -2.85 14.01 -8.99
C VAL A 77 -1.71 14.28 -8.03
N ASN A 78 -1.15 15.49 -8.06
CA ASN A 78 0.00 15.90 -7.22
C ASN A 78 1.22 14.95 -7.30
N GLY A 79 1.39 14.24 -8.42
CA GLY A 79 2.44 13.23 -8.62
C GLY A 79 2.19 11.88 -7.94
N SER A 80 1.03 11.69 -7.30
CA SER A 80 0.55 10.39 -6.84
C SER A 80 -0.45 9.80 -7.84
N VAL A 81 -0.55 8.48 -7.88
CA VAL A 81 -1.47 7.71 -8.73
C VAL A 81 -2.54 7.06 -7.86
N TYR A 82 -3.80 7.21 -8.25
CA TYR A 82 -4.95 6.61 -7.57
C TYR A 82 -5.77 5.75 -8.54
N PHE A 83 -6.35 4.68 -8.03
CA PHE A 83 -7.31 3.85 -8.75
C PHE A 83 -8.69 4.50 -8.70
N ASP A 84 -9.36 4.60 -9.85
CA ASP A 84 -10.69 5.18 -9.99
C ASP A 84 -11.76 4.09 -9.83
N VAL A 85 -12.29 3.97 -8.60
CA VAL A 85 -13.20 2.88 -8.25
C VAL A 85 -14.52 2.99 -9.01
N HIS A 86 -15.05 4.22 -9.13
CA HIS A 86 -16.28 4.47 -9.89
C HIS A 86 -16.10 4.11 -11.37
N LYS A 87 -14.98 4.52 -11.97
CA LYS A 87 -14.71 4.19 -13.37
C LYS A 87 -14.61 2.69 -13.63
N PHE A 88 -14.02 1.95 -12.70
CA PHE A 88 -13.96 0.49 -12.78
C PHE A 88 -15.35 -0.12 -12.67
N ASP A 89 -16.19 0.35 -11.73
CA ASP A 89 -17.54 -0.15 -11.48
C ASP A 89 -18.53 0.13 -12.63
N GLU A 90 -18.25 1.11 -13.50
CA GLU A 90 -19.06 1.35 -14.72
C GLU A 90 -19.04 0.15 -15.70
N SER A 91 -17.93 -0.61 -15.73
CA SER A 91 -17.72 -1.70 -16.70
C SER A 91 -17.42 -3.05 -16.03
N ASN A 92 -17.22 -3.06 -14.71
CA ASN A 92 -16.90 -4.23 -13.90
C ASN A 92 -17.72 -4.16 -12.60
N GLU A 93 -17.61 -5.19 -11.76
CA GLU A 93 -18.36 -5.26 -10.49
C GLU A 93 -17.41 -5.07 -9.30
N TYR A 94 -17.22 -3.82 -8.85
CA TYR A 94 -16.42 -3.54 -7.67
C TYR A 94 -17.14 -4.01 -6.40
N GLY A 95 -16.40 -4.58 -5.46
CA GLY A 95 -16.97 -5.13 -4.22
C GLY A 95 -17.52 -6.54 -4.32
N LYS A 96 -17.48 -7.19 -5.50
CA LYS A 96 -17.88 -8.58 -5.74
C LYS A 96 -17.39 -9.58 -4.69
N LEU A 97 -16.11 -9.49 -4.30
CA LEU A 97 -15.52 -10.38 -3.28
C LEU A 97 -16.16 -10.19 -1.90
N SER A 98 -16.43 -8.94 -1.53
CA SER A 98 -17.01 -8.57 -0.24
C SER A 98 -18.54 -8.67 -0.20
N LYS A 99 -19.19 -8.83 -1.37
CA LYS A 99 -20.64 -8.75 -1.58
C LYS A 99 -21.25 -7.42 -1.13
N ARG A 100 -20.46 -6.35 -1.10
CA ARG A 100 -20.92 -4.98 -0.83
C ARG A 100 -20.98 -4.22 -2.15
N LYS A 101 -22.05 -3.45 -2.35
CA LYS A 101 -22.14 -2.53 -3.47
C LYS A 101 -21.39 -1.25 -3.17
N LEU A 102 -20.96 -0.55 -4.21
CA LEU A 102 -20.26 0.73 -4.07
C LEU A 102 -21.06 1.77 -3.27
N GLU A 103 -22.38 1.79 -3.44
CA GLU A 103 -23.33 2.62 -2.69
C GLU A 103 -23.38 2.31 -1.19
N ASP A 104 -23.13 1.06 -0.80
CA ASP A 104 -23.14 0.60 0.60
C ASP A 104 -21.76 0.72 1.26
N LEU A 105 -20.72 1.05 0.49
CA LEU A 105 -19.38 1.27 1.04
C LEU A 105 -19.36 2.61 1.77
N ILE A 106 -19.60 2.53 3.08
CA ILE A 106 -19.47 3.65 4.03
C ILE A 106 -18.10 4.31 3.81
N HIS A 107 -18.13 5.63 3.58
CA HIS A 107 -16.93 6.44 3.56
C HIS A 107 -16.21 6.30 4.91
N ASN A 108 -14.96 5.83 4.90
CA ASN A 108 -14.14 5.89 6.10
C ASN A 108 -13.97 7.36 6.49
N THR A 109 -14.57 7.77 7.61
CA THR A 109 -14.50 9.11 8.22
C THR A 109 -13.11 9.45 8.78
N ARG A 110 -12.10 8.61 8.50
CA ARG A 110 -10.72 8.80 8.93
C ARG A 110 -10.07 9.84 8.04
N GLU A 111 -9.67 10.98 8.60
CA GLU A 111 -8.78 11.91 7.89
C GLU A 111 -7.45 11.20 7.60
N LEU A 112 -7.18 10.97 6.32
CA LEU A 112 -5.95 10.38 5.81
C LEU A 112 -5.30 11.38 4.86
N ASP A 113 -3.97 11.36 4.82
CA ASP A 113 -3.21 12.25 3.96
C ASP A 113 -3.52 12.00 2.46
N GLY A 114 -3.85 13.07 1.74
CA GLY A 114 -4.28 13.04 0.34
C GLY A 114 -5.75 12.64 0.10
N GLN A 115 -6.64 12.68 1.11
CA GLN A 115 -8.07 12.49 0.87
C GLN A 115 -8.67 13.56 -0.06
N THR A 116 -8.20 14.80 0.03
CA THR A 116 -8.63 15.92 -0.83
C THR A 116 -8.21 15.74 -2.30
N ASP A 117 -7.19 14.92 -2.53
CA ASP A 117 -6.66 14.68 -3.88
C ASP A 117 -7.50 13.64 -4.64
N LYS A 118 -8.27 12.83 -3.92
CA LYS A 118 -9.10 11.79 -4.53
C LYS A 118 -10.34 12.39 -5.17
N LYS A 119 -10.67 11.95 -6.38
CA LYS A 119 -11.94 12.26 -7.03
C LYS A 119 -13.10 11.70 -6.24
N ASN A 120 -12.98 10.45 -5.77
CA ASN A 120 -13.98 9.78 -4.98
C ASN A 120 -13.40 9.30 -3.66
N PRO A 121 -14.17 9.32 -2.55
CA PRO A 121 -13.67 8.83 -1.27
C PRO A 121 -13.27 7.35 -1.28
N GLN A 122 -13.85 6.53 -2.16
CA GLN A 122 -13.53 5.11 -2.32
C GLN A 122 -12.22 4.84 -3.07
N ASP A 123 -11.68 5.84 -3.77
CA ASP A 123 -10.43 5.67 -4.52
C ASP A 123 -9.27 5.39 -3.54
N PHE A 124 -8.31 4.58 -4.00
CA PHE A 124 -7.14 4.22 -3.20
C PHE A 124 -5.86 4.46 -3.99
N ALA A 125 -4.77 4.73 -3.27
CA ALA A 125 -3.50 5.01 -3.89
C ALA A 125 -2.89 3.74 -4.47
N LEU A 126 -2.43 3.83 -5.72
CA LEU A 126 -1.60 2.83 -6.38
C LEU A 126 -0.12 3.16 -6.18
N TRP A 127 0.23 4.45 -6.26
CA TRP A 127 1.59 4.95 -6.07
C TRP A 127 1.54 6.32 -5.40
N LYS A 128 2.20 6.50 -4.26
CA LYS A 128 2.27 7.80 -3.58
C LYS A 128 3.59 8.47 -3.91
N LYS A 129 3.53 9.74 -4.30
CA LYS A 129 4.72 10.59 -4.36
C LYS A 129 5.36 10.61 -2.98
N ALA A 130 6.62 10.19 -2.91
CA ALA A 130 7.38 10.22 -1.67
C ALA A 130 7.72 11.65 -1.29
N GLU A 131 7.48 12.01 -0.03
CA GLU A 131 8.00 13.26 0.54
C GLU A 131 9.54 13.27 0.49
N PRO A 132 10.20 14.44 0.37
CA PRO A 132 11.66 14.52 0.24
C PRO A 132 12.43 13.80 1.34
N GLN A 133 11.85 13.73 2.55
CA GLN A 133 12.41 13.10 3.74
C GLN A 133 12.21 11.58 3.76
N HIS A 134 11.39 11.01 2.87
CA HIS A 134 11.15 9.59 2.79
C HIS A 134 12.35 8.89 2.12
N ILE A 135 13.02 8.04 2.90
CA ILE A 135 14.26 7.34 2.52
C ILE A 135 14.01 6.18 1.55
N MET A 136 12.89 5.47 1.71
CA MET A 136 12.41 4.46 0.76
C MET A 136 11.60 5.11 -0.36
N ARG A 137 12.28 5.53 -1.43
CA ARG A 137 11.67 6.07 -2.65
C ARG A 137 12.34 5.48 -3.88
N TRP A 138 11.58 5.35 -4.96
CA TRP A 138 12.06 4.76 -6.21
C TRP A 138 11.87 5.74 -7.37
N PRO A 139 12.76 5.72 -8.37
CA PRO A 139 12.53 6.41 -9.63
C PRO A 139 11.23 5.88 -10.27
N SER A 140 10.25 6.76 -10.43
CA SER A 140 8.90 6.45 -10.90
C SER A 140 8.22 7.71 -11.43
#